data_AF-X1BC29-F1
#
_entry.id   AF-X1BC29-F1
#
_cell.length_a   1.000
_cell.length_b   1.000
_cell.length_c   1.000
_cell.angle_alpha   90.00
_cell.angle_beta   90.00
_cell.angle_gamma   90.00
#
_symmetry.space_group_name_H-M   'P 1'
#
loop_
_entity.id
_entity.type
_entity.pdbx_description
1 polymer ?
#
loop_
_entity_poly.entity_id
_entity_poly.type
_entity_poly.pdbx_seq_one_letter_code
_entity_poly.pdbx_strand_id
1 'polypeptide(L)'
;INQNVIIGGLGLGLLPSLLSLRSDIKNIVVIELQQEIIDMVKPYLNPKIEIICDDFFEFIKRYGKDKSLLERFFPPKIWKGRKYPADVDVIIADIWSRYEMNKEIERLFKKSVYLLNEYFPYSKHLFWDFEDYYDYETIKRHNELF
;
A
#
# COMPACT_ATOMS: atom_id res chain seq x y z
N ILE A 1 16.78 5.64 -7.96
CA ILE A 1 15.33 5.43 -8.21
C ILE A 1 14.60 6.10 -7.06
N ASN A 2 13.50 6.82 -7.32
CA ASN A 2 12.76 7.61 -6.33
C ASN A 2 11.34 7.05 -6.21
N GLN A 3 11.15 6.03 -5.37
CA GLN A 3 9.90 5.28 -5.26
C GLN A 3 8.86 5.99 -4.41
N ASN A 4 7.61 5.92 -4.84
CA ASN A 4 6.42 6.31 -4.10
C ASN A 4 5.76 5.05 -3.53
N VAL A 5 5.57 5.02 -2.21
CA VAL A 5 5.05 3.85 -1.50
C VAL A 5 3.73 4.20 -0.81
N ILE A 6 2.74 3.32 -0.99
CA ILE A 6 1.52 3.29 -0.17
C ILE A 6 1.61 2.11 0.78
N ILE A 7 1.22 2.31 2.04
CA ILE A 7 1.13 1.26 3.06
C ILE A 7 -0.29 1.28 3.63
N GLY A 8 -0.99 0.16 3.59
CA GLY A 8 -2.22 -0.05 4.34
C GLY A 8 -1.90 -0.63 5.70
N GLY A 9 -2.26 0.08 6.77
CA GLY A 9 -1.92 -0.24 8.16
C GLY A 9 -0.72 0.55 8.67
N LEU A 10 -0.88 1.26 9.79
CA LEU A 10 0.21 1.95 10.47
C LEU A 10 0.85 1.07 11.56
N GLY A 11 0.02 0.36 12.33
CA GLY A 11 0.48 -0.39 13.50
C GLY A 11 1.30 0.47 14.45
N LEU A 12 2.48 0.01 14.83
CA LEU A 12 3.45 0.78 15.64
C LEU A 12 4.36 1.70 14.82
N GLY A 13 4.14 1.81 13.50
CA GLY A 13 4.93 2.66 12.61
C GLY A 13 6.33 2.13 12.29
N LEU A 14 6.64 0.88 12.61
CA LEU A 14 7.96 0.28 12.37
C LEU A 14 8.28 0.21 10.86
N LEU A 15 7.38 -0.37 10.06
CA LEU A 15 7.57 -0.49 8.62
C LEU A 15 7.76 0.88 7.91
N PRO A 16 6.84 1.87 8.05
CA PRO A 16 7.04 3.17 7.42
C PRO A 16 8.30 3.88 7.93
N SER A 17 8.69 3.71 9.20
CA SER A 17 9.92 4.27 9.74
C SER A 17 11.16 3.67 9.10
N LEU A 18 11.23 2.33 8.97
CA LEU A 18 12.35 1.66 8.30
C LEU A 18 12.45 2.05 6.82
N LEU A 19 11.31 2.14 6.12
CA LEU A 19 11.27 2.60 4.74
C LEU A 19 11.70 4.07 4.60
N SER A 20 11.45 4.91 5.60
CA SER A 20 11.87 6.32 5.57
C SER A 20 13.39 6.50 5.52
N LEU A 21 14.15 5.54 6.07
CA LEU A 21 15.62 5.53 6.08
C LEU A 21 16.24 5.17 4.72
N ARG A 22 15.43 4.62 3.80
CA ARG A 22 15.91 4.22 2.48
C ARG A 22 16.01 5.43 1.54
N SER A 23 17.19 5.60 0.95
CA SER A 23 17.48 6.71 0.02
C SER A 23 16.76 6.58 -1.32
N ASP A 24 16.31 5.37 -1.70
CA ASP A 24 15.58 5.13 -2.93
C ASP A 24 14.06 5.37 -2.80
N ILE A 25 13.56 5.62 -1.59
CA ILE A 25 12.17 5.95 -1.34
C ILE A 25 12.03 7.47 -1.28
N LYS A 26 11.10 8.05 -2.03
CA LYS A 26 10.85 9.49 -2.08
C LYS A 26 9.70 9.89 -1.17
N ASN A 27 8.57 9.20 -1.27
CA ASN A 27 7.34 9.53 -0.55
C ASN A 27 6.74 8.25 0.06
N ILE A 28 6.23 8.36 1.28
CA ILE A 28 5.53 7.28 1.96
C ILE A 28 4.18 7.82 2.39
N VAL A 29 3.10 7.17 1.94
CA VAL A 29 1.74 7.45 2.40
C VAL A 29 1.23 6.22 3.14
N VAL A 30 0.84 6.40 4.39
CA VAL A 30 0.24 5.36 5.22
C VAL A 30 -1.26 5.62 5.33
N ILE A 31 -2.05 4.58 5.08
CA ILE A 31 -3.50 4.58 5.27
C ILE A 31 -3.80 3.82 6.56
N GLU A 32 -4.31 4.51 7.57
CA GLU A 32 -4.66 3.92 8.86
C GLU A 32 -6.11 4.22 9.18
N LEU A 33 -6.85 3.19 9.62
CA LEU A 33 -8.28 3.31 9.88
C LEU A 33 -8.56 4.02 11.22
N GLN A 34 -7.69 3.82 12.21
CA GLN A 34 -7.92 4.25 13.58
C GLN A 34 -7.17 5.55 13.90
N GLN A 35 -7.91 6.66 14.04
CA GLN A 35 -7.35 7.97 14.41
C GLN A 35 -6.55 7.91 15.72
N GLU A 36 -6.97 7.11 16.70
CA GLU A 36 -6.26 6.95 17.98
C GLU A 36 -4.84 6.39 17.80
N ILE A 37 -4.66 5.44 16.87
CA ILE A 37 -3.34 4.90 16.53
C ILE A 37 -2.49 5.98 15.85
N ILE A 38 -3.09 6.76 14.94
CA ILE A 38 -2.41 7.87 14.27
C ILE A 38 -1.92 8.88 15.30
N ASP A 39 -2.78 9.32 16.22
CA ASP A 39 -2.44 10.33 17.23
C ASP A 39 -1.34 9.83 18.17
N MET A 40 -1.37 8.54 18.50
CA MET A 40 -0.35 7.91 19.33
C MET A 40 1.01 7.81 18.62
N VAL A 41 1.04 7.44 17.34
CA VAL A 41 2.29 7.06 16.64
C VAL A 41 2.90 8.23 15.86
N LYS A 42 2.08 9.07 15.21
CA LYS A 42 2.52 10.16 14.32
C LYS A 42 3.58 11.09 14.91
N PRO A 43 3.54 11.48 16.21
CA PRO A 43 4.57 12.35 16.79
C PRO A 43 5.99 11.78 16.74
N TYR A 44 6.14 10.46 16.59
CA TYR A 44 7.41 9.76 16.58
C TYR A 44 7.89 9.38 15.18
N LEU A 45 7.08 9.65 14.14
CA LEU A 45 7.41 9.29 12.77
C LEU A 45 8.26 10.36 12.09
N ASN A 46 9.02 9.92 11.08
CA ASN A 46 9.72 10.82 10.18
C ASN A 46 8.71 11.74 9.46
N PRO A 47 8.93 13.07 9.39
CA PRO A 47 8.03 14.01 8.70
C PRO A 47 7.76 13.71 7.21
N LYS A 48 8.59 12.89 6.57
CA LYS A 48 8.40 12.38 5.21
C LYS A 48 7.23 11.39 5.08
N ILE A 49 6.78 10.84 6.20
CA ILE A 49 5.66 9.89 6.26
C ILE A 49 4.37 10.71 6.36
N GLU A 50 3.59 10.69 5.30
CA GLU A 50 2.24 11.23 5.29
C GLU A 50 1.27 10.15 5.78
N ILE A 51 0.35 10.51 6.66
CA ILE A 51 -0.65 9.58 7.20
C ILE A 51 -2.04 10.10 6.86
N ILE A 52 -2.87 9.23 6.32
CA ILE A 52 -4.26 9.50 5.98
C ILE A 52 -5.15 8.59 6.83
N CYS A 53 -6.06 9.20 7.59
CA CYS A 53 -7.10 8.48 8.31
C CYS A 53 -8.20 8.06 7.32
N ASP A 54 -8.16 6.82 6.81
CA ASP A 54 -9.15 6.29 5.87
C ASP A 54 -9.17 4.74 5.93
N ASP A 55 -10.19 4.13 5.34
CA ASP A 55 -10.18 2.70 5.07
C ASP A 55 -9.31 2.41 3.84
N PHE A 56 -8.39 1.45 3.96
CA PHE A 56 -7.47 1.12 2.87
C PHE A 56 -8.18 0.73 1.58
N PHE A 57 -9.25 -0.07 1.65
CA PHE A 57 -9.94 -0.54 0.46
C PHE A 57 -10.72 0.58 -0.23
N GLU A 58 -11.42 1.40 0.56
CA GLU A 58 -12.12 2.58 0.05
C GLU A 58 -11.15 3.61 -0.51
N PHE A 59 -9.99 3.78 0.12
CA PHE A 59 -8.89 4.59 -0.41
C PHE A 59 -8.43 4.06 -1.78
N ILE A 60 -8.01 2.80 -1.88
CA ILE A 60 -7.53 2.22 -3.15
C ILE A 60 -8.59 2.37 -4.26
N LYS A 61 -9.87 2.17 -3.96
CA LYS A 61 -10.97 2.33 -4.93
C LYS A 61 -11.18 3.78 -5.35
N ARG A 62 -11.18 4.73 -4.40
CA ARG A 62 -11.43 6.16 -4.68
C ARG A 62 -10.30 6.76 -5.51
N TYR A 63 -9.05 6.54 -5.08
CA TYR A 63 -7.85 7.10 -5.70
C TYR A 63 -7.41 6.31 -6.94
N GLY A 64 -7.78 5.04 -7.02
CA GLY A 64 -7.64 4.23 -8.23
C GLY A 64 -8.46 4.76 -9.40
N LYS A 65 -9.68 5.24 -9.14
CA LYS A 65 -10.58 5.84 -10.14
C LYS A 65 -10.15 7.25 -10.53
N ASP A 66 -9.64 8.01 -9.59
CA ASP A 66 -9.16 9.38 -9.83
C ASP A 66 -7.75 9.56 -9.27
N LYS A 67 -6.76 9.31 -10.13
CA LYS A 67 -5.34 9.47 -9.80
C LYS A 67 -4.94 10.92 -9.54
N SER A 68 -5.76 11.92 -9.93
CA SER A 68 -5.45 13.33 -9.66
C SER A 68 -5.41 13.61 -8.15
N LEU A 69 -6.18 12.87 -7.37
CA LEU A 69 -6.23 12.96 -5.91
C LEU A 69 -4.92 12.52 -5.25
N LEU A 70 -4.13 11.66 -5.93
CA LEU A 70 -2.80 11.26 -5.47
C LEU A 70 -1.72 12.29 -5.82
N GLU A 71 -1.96 13.24 -6.73
CA GLU A 71 -0.94 14.21 -7.15
C GLU A 71 -0.43 15.09 -6.00
N ARG A 72 -1.25 15.28 -4.96
CA ARG A 72 -0.85 15.97 -3.72
C ARG A 72 0.30 15.25 -3.00
N PHE A 73 0.28 13.92 -2.98
CA PHE A 73 1.26 13.08 -2.27
C PHE A 73 2.37 12.60 -3.20
N PHE A 74 2.01 12.34 -4.46
CA PHE A 74 2.87 11.76 -5.49
C PHE A 74 2.80 12.66 -6.72
N PRO A 75 3.59 13.75 -6.77
CA PRO A 75 3.54 14.66 -7.88
C PRO A 75 3.84 13.94 -9.20
N PRO A 76 3.09 14.25 -10.28
CA PRO A 76 3.26 13.70 -11.61
C PRO A 76 4.70 13.72 -12.10
N LYS A 77 5.15 12.61 -12.71
CA LYS A 77 6.46 12.54 -13.34
C LYS A 77 6.38 13.24 -14.71
N ILE A 78 7.27 14.21 -14.95
CA ILE A 78 7.45 14.79 -16.28
C ILE A 78 8.61 14.06 -16.96
N TRP A 79 8.33 13.41 -18.09
CA TRP A 79 9.36 12.74 -18.87
C TRP A 79 9.18 13.06 -20.36
N LYS A 80 10.26 13.54 -20.99
CA LYS A 80 10.27 14.00 -22.40
C LYS A 80 9.10 14.93 -22.75
N GLY A 81 8.80 15.89 -21.86
CA GLY A 81 7.71 16.86 -22.05
C GLY A 81 6.30 16.29 -21.90
N ARG A 82 6.14 15.03 -21.49
CA ARG A 82 4.83 14.41 -21.20
C ARG A 82 4.63 14.28 -19.70
N LYS A 83 3.44 14.61 -19.22
CA LYS A 83 2.99 14.39 -17.84
C LYS A 83 2.47 12.95 -17.73
N TYR A 84 3.10 12.15 -16.89
CA TYR A 84 2.60 10.83 -16.51
C TYR A 84 1.87 10.96 -15.16
N PRO A 85 0.77 10.22 -14.94
CA PRO A 85 0.02 10.28 -13.69
C PRO A 85 0.93 10.10 -12.47
N ALA A 86 0.44 10.57 -11.31
CA ALA A 86 0.96 10.15 -10.02
C ALA A 86 1.13 8.63 -10.01
N ASP A 87 2.39 8.17 -10.00
CA ASP A 87 2.68 6.74 -10.12
C ASP A 87 3.09 6.21 -8.77
N VAL A 88 2.35 5.21 -8.31
CA VAL A 88 2.64 4.49 -7.08
C VAL A 88 3.52 3.32 -7.50
N ASP A 89 4.76 3.28 -7.03
CA ASP A 89 5.69 2.24 -7.45
C ASP A 89 5.46 0.95 -6.64
N VAL A 90 5.13 1.09 -5.35
CA VAL A 90 4.92 -0.05 -4.44
C VAL A 90 3.69 0.18 -3.56
N ILE A 91 2.87 -0.85 -3.39
CA ILE A 91 1.77 -0.89 -2.42
C ILE A 91 2.01 -2.06 -1.47
N ILE A 92 2.04 -1.79 -0.17
CA ILE A 92 2.18 -2.79 0.88
C ILE A 92 0.86 -2.89 1.64
N ALA A 93 0.24 -4.07 1.63
CA ALA A 93 -0.93 -4.36 2.44
C ALA A 93 -0.48 -5.08 3.73
N ASP A 94 -0.32 -4.29 4.80
CA ASP A 94 0.04 -4.72 6.16
C ASP A 94 -1.21 -4.65 7.05
N ILE A 95 -2.24 -5.40 6.66
CA ILE A 95 -3.59 -5.30 7.22
C ILE A 95 -3.82 -6.49 8.15
N TRP A 96 -3.69 -6.22 9.45
CA TRP A 96 -3.87 -7.24 10.46
C TRP A 96 -5.34 -7.56 10.71
N SER A 97 -5.65 -8.85 10.83
CA SER A 97 -6.95 -9.36 11.25
C SER A 97 -6.81 -10.03 12.61
N ARG A 98 -7.69 -9.68 13.56
CA ARG A 98 -7.73 -10.26 14.92
C ARG A 98 -8.10 -11.75 14.96
N TYR A 99 -8.48 -12.32 13.83
CA TYR A 99 -8.97 -13.69 13.76
C TYR A 99 -7.85 -14.66 13.40
N GLU A 100 -7.80 -15.82 14.06
CA GLU A 100 -6.99 -16.97 13.63
C GLU A 100 -7.23 -17.26 12.14
N MET A 101 -6.22 -17.80 11.43
CA MET A 101 -6.27 -18.15 10.00
C MET A 101 -7.64 -18.71 9.58
N ASN A 102 -8.50 -17.86 9.03
CA ASN A 102 -9.89 -18.19 8.71
C ASN A 102 -10.32 -17.59 7.36
N LYS A 103 -11.57 -17.88 6.97
CA LYS A 103 -12.21 -17.40 5.74
C LYS A 103 -12.22 -15.87 5.59
N GLU A 104 -12.12 -15.12 6.69
CA GLU A 104 -12.11 -13.66 6.62
C GLU A 104 -10.77 -13.13 6.14
N ILE A 105 -9.65 -13.67 6.62
CA ILE A 105 -8.30 -13.32 6.13
C ILE A 105 -8.20 -13.65 4.63
N GLU A 106 -8.64 -14.83 4.21
CA GLU A 106 -8.68 -15.21 2.80
C GLU A 106 -9.52 -14.23 1.95
N ARG A 107 -10.69 -13.81 2.47
CA ARG A 107 -11.56 -12.83 1.81
C ARG A 107 -10.87 -11.47 1.69
N LEU A 108 -10.21 -10.99 2.74
CA LEU A 108 -9.47 -9.73 2.74
C LEU A 108 -8.29 -9.76 1.78
N PHE A 109 -7.55 -10.86 1.74
CA PHE A 109 -6.47 -11.08 0.79
C PHE A 109 -6.99 -11.02 -0.66
N LYS A 110 -8.01 -11.82 -1.00
CA LYS A 110 -8.60 -11.82 -2.35
C LYS A 110 -9.16 -10.45 -2.74
N LYS A 111 -9.80 -9.74 -1.80
CA LYS A 111 -10.28 -8.37 -2.01
C LYS A 111 -9.11 -7.41 -2.30
N SER A 112 -8.01 -7.52 -1.56
CA SER A 112 -6.81 -6.71 -1.75
C SER A 112 -6.21 -6.95 -3.14
N VAL A 113 -5.96 -8.22 -3.50
CA VAL A 113 -5.43 -8.60 -4.82
C VAL A 113 -6.31 -8.09 -5.95
N TYR A 114 -7.63 -8.26 -5.85
CA TYR A 114 -8.58 -7.79 -6.87
C TYR A 114 -8.50 -6.27 -7.06
N LEU A 115 -8.61 -5.50 -5.97
CA LEU A 115 -8.63 -4.04 -6.05
C LEU A 115 -7.28 -3.47 -6.53
N LEU A 116 -6.17 -4.03 -6.05
CA LEU A 116 -4.85 -3.57 -6.45
C LEU A 116 -4.55 -3.87 -7.92
N ASN A 117 -4.96 -5.03 -8.44
CA ASN A 117 -4.84 -5.33 -9.87
C ASN A 117 -5.76 -4.46 -10.74
N GLU A 118 -6.96 -4.16 -10.26
CA GLU A 118 -7.90 -3.31 -11.00
C GLU A 118 -7.40 -1.87 -11.11
N TYR A 119 -6.92 -1.29 -10.00
CA TYR A 119 -6.64 0.14 -9.93
C TYR A 119 -5.15 0.52 -10.04
N PHE A 120 -4.25 -0.41 -9.70
CA PHE A 120 -2.81 -0.21 -9.66
C PHE A 120 -2.04 -1.38 -10.32
N PRO A 121 -2.37 -1.77 -11.57
CA PRO A 121 -1.81 -2.97 -12.22
C PRO A 121 -0.30 -2.91 -12.49
N TYR A 122 0.30 -1.73 -12.46
CA TYR A 122 1.72 -1.52 -12.73
C TYR A 122 2.55 -1.33 -11.45
N SER A 123 1.91 -1.23 -10.29
CA SER A 123 2.59 -1.15 -9.00
C SER A 123 3.03 -2.54 -8.55
N LYS A 124 4.15 -2.63 -7.83
CA LYS A 124 4.50 -3.86 -7.11
C LYS A 124 3.62 -3.98 -5.87
N HIS A 125 2.94 -5.10 -5.68
CA HIS A 125 2.14 -5.36 -4.49
C HIS A 125 2.88 -6.30 -3.54
N LEU A 126 2.92 -5.96 -2.25
CA LEU A 126 3.49 -6.79 -1.19
C LEU A 126 2.42 -7.00 -0.11
N PHE A 127 2.29 -8.22 0.40
CA PHE A 127 1.23 -8.59 1.33
C PHE A 127 1.84 -9.19 2.60
N TRP A 128 2.16 -8.35 3.58
CA TRP A 128 2.96 -8.73 4.75
C TRP A 128 2.21 -9.71 5.66
N ASP A 129 1.01 -9.36 6.11
CA ASP A 129 0.16 -10.24 6.92
C ASP A 129 -0.50 -11.39 6.12
N PHE A 130 -0.22 -11.50 4.83
CA PHE A 130 -0.77 -12.54 3.96
C PHE A 130 0.32 -13.38 3.28
N GLU A 131 1.56 -13.36 3.79
CA GLU A 131 2.71 -14.00 3.13
C GLU A 131 2.42 -15.47 2.78
N ASP A 132 1.87 -16.26 3.71
CA ASP A 132 1.49 -17.65 3.47
C ASP A 132 0.46 -17.83 2.33
N TYR A 133 -0.55 -16.95 2.26
CA TYR A 133 -1.58 -16.99 1.19
C TYR A 133 -1.01 -16.53 -0.15
N TYR A 134 -0.17 -15.49 -0.12
CA TYR A 134 0.47 -14.95 -1.31
C TYR A 134 1.41 -15.97 -1.94
N ASP A 135 2.23 -16.64 -1.12
CA ASP A 135 3.12 -17.69 -1.58
C ASP A 135 2.34 -18.89 -2.11
N TYR A 136 1.28 -19.31 -1.41
CA TYR A 136 0.39 -20.38 -1.89
C TYR A 136 -0.21 -20.07 -3.27
N GLU A 137 -0.83 -18.90 -3.45
CA GLU A 137 -1.44 -18.52 -4.74
C GLU A 137 -0.39 -18.31 -5.83
N THR A 138 0.79 -17.80 -5.50
CA THR A 138 1.92 -17.66 -6.44
C THR A 138 2.40 -19.02 -6.92
N ILE A 139 2.60 -19.98 -6.00
CA ILE A 139 2.98 -21.36 -6.33
C ILE A 139 1.89 -22.01 -7.19
N LYS A 140 0.62 -21.88 -6.81
CA LYS A 140 -0.51 -22.46 -7.54
C LYS A 140 -0.59 -21.94 -8.98
N ARG A 141 -0.47 -20.63 -9.18
CA ARG A 141 -0.47 -20.03 -10.53
C ARG A 141 0.69 -20.51 -11.38
N HIS A 142 1.89 -20.68 -10.80
CA HIS A 142 3.02 -21.23 -11.54
C HIS A 142 2.76 -22.68 -11.95
N ASN A 143 2.19 -23.50 -11.07
CA ASN A 143 1.89 -24.90 -11.37
C ASN A 143 0.74 -25.10 -12.37
N GLU A 144 -0.17 -24.12 -12.53
CA GLU A 144 -1.23 -24.16 -13.56
C GLU A 144 -0.72 -23.77 -14.96
N LEU A 145 0.50 -23.25 -15.06
CA LEU A 145 1.15 -22.85 -16.32
C LEU A 145 2.12 -23.91 -16.88
N PHE A 146 2.26 -25.05 -16.21
CA PHE A 146 3.09 -26.20 -16.60
C PHE A 146 2.26 -27.50 -16.57
#